data_AF-A0A1Y3QTY2-F1
#
_entry.id   AF-A0A1Y3QTY2-F1
#
_cell.length_a   1.000
_cell.length_b   1.000
_cell.length_c   1.000
_cell.angle_alpha   90.00
_cell.angle_beta   90.00
_cell.angle_gamma   90.00
#
_symmetry.space_group_name_H-M   'P 1'
#
loop_
_entity.id
_entity.type
_entity.pdbx_description
1 polymer ?
#
loop_
_entity_poly.entity_id
_entity_poly.type
_entity_poly.pdbx_seq_one_letter_code
_entity_poly.pdbx_strand_id
1 'polypeptide(L)'
;MRTPVYSLLFGQHPHSGFGHDKTPKKRLSLLFARLGFFTACEKQKNGEPPTAMYGTPHVKIWVGGKVTDKTGAPIPGIEVLQQNSPYKALTGDDGSYELPGQLFSIETTADILFTDTDGPSNGGEFAAQSVPVEFTEADRVSEAEGWCGGSFARTGVDVTLEEDAQE
;
A
#
# COMPACT_ATOMS: atom_id res chain seq x y z
N MET A 1 -32.86 23.70 56.32
CA MET A 1 -32.37 23.75 57.73
C MET A 1 -31.04 24.49 57.75
N ARG A 2 -30.81 25.31 58.79
CA ARG A 2 -29.53 25.94 59.19
C ARG A 2 -28.82 26.86 58.18
N THR A 3 -27.99 27.74 58.74
CA THR A 3 -27.36 28.93 58.11
C THR A 3 -25.83 28.96 58.44
N PRO A 4 -25.05 30.07 58.54
CA PRO A 4 -23.81 30.18 57.73
C PRO A 4 -22.52 30.63 58.47
N VAL A 5 -21.40 30.79 57.72
CA VAL A 5 -20.21 31.67 58.00
C VAL A 5 -19.60 32.05 56.64
N TYR A 6 -19.27 33.28 56.22
CA TYR A 6 -19.40 34.67 56.74
C TYR A 6 -18.21 35.33 57.49
N SER A 7 -17.14 35.69 56.76
CA SER A 7 -16.28 36.91 56.92
C SER A 7 -15.28 36.99 55.72
N LEU A 8 -14.92 38.11 55.06
CA LEU A 8 -14.61 39.51 55.46
C LEU A 8 -13.19 39.63 56.09
N LEU A 9 -12.27 40.57 55.76
CA LEU A 9 -12.15 41.70 54.80
C LEU A 9 -10.63 41.83 54.40
N PHE A 10 -10.07 42.75 53.59
CA PHE A 10 -10.46 44.09 53.08
C PHE A 10 -10.28 44.15 51.51
N GLY A 11 -9.87 45.17 50.72
CA GLY A 11 -9.25 46.52 50.80
C GLY A 11 -7.86 46.53 50.12
N GLN A 12 -7.47 47.46 49.23
CA GLN A 12 -8.02 48.79 48.91
C GLN A 12 -7.64 49.27 47.47
N HIS A 13 -8.49 50.11 46.87
CA HIS A 13 -8.25 50.89 45.63
C HIS A 13 -7.45 52.18 45.92
N PRO A 14 -6.95 52.99 44.94
CA PRO A 14 -7.53 53.35 43.61
C PRO A 14 -6.57 53.01 42.43
N HIS A 15 -6.41 53.69 41.27
CA HIS A 15 -6.98 54.94 40.71
C HIS A 15 -7.00 54.95 39.15
N SER A 16 -6.95 56.16 38.56
CA SER A 16 -7.01 56.56 37.14
C SER A 16 -5.84 56.11 36.26
N GLY A 17 -5.88 56.13 34.92
CA GLY A 17 -6.97 56.49 33.99
C GLY A 17 -6.50 57.26 32.72
N PHE A 18 -7.14 57.04 31.57
CA PHE A 18 -6.93 57.67 30.24
C PHE A 18 -5.60 57.42 29.49
N GLY A 19 -5.68 57.35 28.15
CA GLY A 19 -4.51 57.38 27.25
C GLY A 19 -4.67 56.62 25.91
N HIS A 20 -5.03 57.32 24.82
CA HIS A 20 -4.74 56.87 23.45
C HIS A 20 -3.25 57.13 23.13
N ASP A 21 -2.60 56.27 22.35
CA ASP A 21 -2.25 56.63 20.95
C ASP A 21 -1.89 55.36 20.12
N LYS A 22 -1.59 55.56 18.83
CA LYS A 22 -1.38 54.53 17.81
C LYS A 22 0.04 54.50 17.23
N THR A 23 0.27 53.43 16.46
CA THR A 23 1.31 53.22 15.43
C THR A 23 2.68 52.71 15.87
N PRO A 24 3.40 51.95 15.01
CA PRO A 24 4.51 51.08 15.44
C PRO A 24 5.87 51.49 14.88
N LYS A 25 6.96 50.88 15.39
CA LYS A 25 8.02 50.28 14.56
C LYS A 25 8.93 49.29 15.33
N LYS A 26 9.23 48.19 14.64
CA LYS A 26 10.28 47.17 14.81
C LYS A 26 11.61 47.71 15.36
N ARG A 27 12.40 46.89 16.10
CA ARG A 27 13.80 46.41 15.81
C ARG A 27 14.27 45.41 16.90
N LEU A 28 15.39 44.71 16.64
CA LEU A 28 16.03 43.63 17.44
C LEU A 28 15.19 42.34 17.59
N SER A 29 15.75 41.12 17.74
CA SER A 29 17.15 40.63 17.77
C SER A 29 17.25 39.39 16.87
N LEU A 30 18.17 39.29 15.91
CA LEU A 30 19.50 38.61 15.98
C LEU A 30 19.51 37.21 16.64
N LEU A 31 20.19 36.26 15.95
CA LEU A 31 20.48 34.84 16.25
C LEU A 31 19.37 33.79 15.95
N PHE A 32 19.46 33.16 14.77
CA PHE A 32 19.36 31.69 14.64
C PHE A 32 20.02 31.12 13.35
N ALA A 33 21.10 31.74 12.89
CA ALA A 33 21.75 31.44 11.60
C ALA A 33 22.64 30.18 11.61
N ARG A 34 22.22 29.08 12.27
CA ARG A 34 23.07 27.88 12.46
C ARG A 34 22.39 26.51 12.46
N LEU A 35 21.21 26.37 11.84
CA LEU A 35 20.72 25.09 11.33
C LEU A 35 20.50 25.20 9.83
N GLY A 36 21.48 24.74 9.06
CA GLY A 36 21.50 24.80 7.60
C GLY A 36 20.62 23.75 6.94
N PHE A 37 19.31 23.75 7.24
CA PHE A 37 18.34 22.88 6.57
C PHE A 37 17.90 23.49 5.24
N PHE A 38 18.83 23.57 4.29
CA PHE A 38 18.49 23.78 2.89
C PHE A 38 17.74 22.55 2.40
N THR A 39 16.45 22.70 2.13
CA THR A 39 15.66 21.67 1.44
C THR A 39 16.14 21.58 -0.01
N ALA A 40 17.16 20.75 -0.25
CA ALA A 40 17.71 20.45 -1.56
C ALA A 40 16.73 19.58 -2.37
N CYS A 41 15.58 20.14 -2.68
CA CYS A 41 14.74 19.68 -3.77
C CYS A 41 15.47 20.07 -5.07
N GLU A 42 16.31 19.16 -5.57
CA GLU A 42 17.08 19.37 -6.79
C GLU A 42 16.14 19.54 -7.99
N LYS A 43 15.85 20.79 -8.34
CA LYS A 43 15.42 21.12 -9.69
C LYS A 43 16.56 20.77 -10.62
N GLN A 44 16.36 19.75 -11.46
CA GLN A 44 17.28 19.42 -12.55
C GLN A 44 17.67 20.69 -13.30
N LYS A 45 18.97 20.92 -13.52
CA LYS A 45 19.41 22.13 -14.20
C LYS A 45 19.05 21.99 -15.68
N ASN A 46 18.36 22.99 -16.22
CA ASN A 46 17.97 23.03 -17.63
C ASN A 46 19.21 22.84 -18.53
N GLY A 47 19.41 21.64 -19.07
CA GLY A 47 20.54 21.29 -19.94
C GLY A 47 21.36 20.07 -19.53
N GLU A 48 21.21 19.55 -18.30
CA GLU A 48 21.78 18.24 -17.94
C GLU A 48 20.89 17.12 -18.56
N PRO A 49 21.46 16.12 -19.26
CA PRO A 49 20.67 15.00 -19.80
C PRO A 49 20.07 14.19 -18.65
N PRO A 50 18.90 13.52 -18.85
CA PRO A 50 18.27 12.73 -17.80
C PRO A 50 19.23 11.64 -17.30
N THR A 51 19.33 11.50 -15.97
CA THR A 51 20.19 10.51 -15.33
C THR A 51 19.95 9.13 -15.93
N ALA A 52 21.01 8.48 -16.42
CA ALA A 52 20.92 7.15 -17.01
C ALA A 52 20.52 6.13 -15.94
N MET A 53 19.23 5.77 -15.92
CA MET A 53 18.69 4.75 -15.02
C MET A 53 19.16 3.37 -15.48
N TYR A 54 19.91 2.66 -14.63
CA TYR A 54 20.38 1.30 -14.90
C TYR A 54 19.55 0.30 -14.09
N GLY A 55 18.89 -0.64 -14.77
CA GLY A 55 18.07 -1.67 -14.16
C GLY A 55 17.22 -2.44 -15.16
N THR A 56 16.54 -3.49 -14.69
CA THR A 56 15.70 -4.36 -15.53
C THR A 56 14.30 -3.75 -15.72
N PRO A 57 13.81 -3.60 -16.98
CA PRO A 57 12.45 -3.12 -17.22
C PRO A 57 11.43 -4.17 -16.78
N HIS A 58 10.40 -3.73 -16.07
CA HIS A 58 9.31 -4.57 -15.58
C HIS A 58 7.96 -3.85 -15.65
N VAL A 59 6.89 -4.63 -15.65
CA VAL A 59 5.53 -4.20 -15.34
C VAL A 59 5.12 -4.80 -13.99
N LYS A 60 4.30 -4.08 -13.23
CA LYS A 60 3.67 -4.63 -12.02
C LYS A 60 2.36 -5.30 -12.40
N ILE A 61 2.11 -6.49 -11.89
CA ILE A 61 0.85 -7.20 -12.09
C ILE A 61 0.12 -7.41 -10.76
N TRP A 62 -1.19 -7.61 -10.84
CA TRP A 62 -2.02 -8.05 -9.72
C TRP A 62 -3.01 -9.08 -10.25
N VAL A 63 -3.08 -10.26 -9.63
CA VAL A 63 -4.05 -11.31 -9.97
C VAL A 63 -4.99 -11.49 -8.79
N GLY A 64 -6.30 -11.47 -9.03
CA GLY A 64 -7.31 -11.71 -8.02
C GLY A 64 -8.39 -12.68 -8.50
N GLY A 65 -8.86 -13.54 -7.60
CA GLY A 65 -9.86 -14.55 -7.89
C GLY A 65 -10.26 -15.34 -6.66
N LYS A 66 -10.97 -16.45 -6.87
CA LYS A 66 -11.35 -17.41 -5.85
C LYS A 66 -10.88 -18.82 -6.18
N VAL A 67 -10.49 -19.56 -5.14
CA VAL A 67 -10.20 -20.99 -5.22
C VAL A 67 -11.35 -21.79 -4.60
N THR A 68 -11.87 -22.77 -5.33
CA THR A 68 -12.98 -23.64 -4.89
C THR A 68 -12.68 -25.12 -5.11
N ASP A 69 -13.43 -25.97 -4.44
CA ASP A 69 -13.54 -27.39 -4.78
C ASP A 69 -14.51 -27.61 -5.96
N LYS A 70 -14.72 -28.89 -6.31
CA LYS A 70 -15.71 -29.38 -7.30
C LYS A 70 -17.18 -29.11 -6.93
N THR A 71 -17.48 -28.85 -5.65
CA THR A 71 -18.84 -28.56 -5.18
C THR A 71 -19.18 -27.07 -5.22
N GLY A 72 -18.17 -26.22 -5.41
CA GLY A 72 -18.27 -24.76 -5.34
C GLY A 72 -18.06 -24.20 -3.92
N ALA A 73 -17.60 -25.03 -2.98
CA ALA A 73 -17.15 -24.58 -1.66
C ALA A 73 -15.77 -23.90 -1.76
N PRO A 74 -15.54 -22.79 -1.05
CA PRO A 74 -14.24 -22.10 -1.05
C PRO A 74 -13.17 -22.91 -0.32
N ILE A 75 -11.93 -22.86 -0.80
CA ILE A 75 -10.77 -23.51 -0.15
C ILE A 75 -9.82 -22.44 0.43
N PRO A 76 -9.77 -22.26 1.77
CA PRO A 76 -8.74 -21.45 2.45
C PRO A 76 -7.37 -22.16 2.50
N GLY A 77 -6.30 -21.42 2.80
CA GLY A 77 -4.96 -21.97 3.09
C GLY A 77 -4.08 -22.30 1.87
N ILE A 78 -4.64 -22.36 0.66
CA ILE A 78 -3.90 -22.68 -0.57
C ILE A 78 -2.82 -21.61 -0.85
N GLU A 79 -1.58 -22.05 -1.07
CA GLU A 79 -0.48 -21.18 -1.49
C GLU A 79 -0.60 -20.87 -2.98
N VAL A 80 -0.76 -19.57 -3.29
CA VAL A 80 -0.85 -19.04 -4.65
C VAL A 80 0.46 -18.32 -4.98
N LEU A 81 1.23 -18.86 -5.92
CA LEU A 81 2.60 -18.47 -6.23
C LEU A 81 2.74 -18.09 -7.71
N GLN A 82 3.28 -16.91 -8.03
CA GLN A 82 3.74 -16.64 -9.40
C GLN A 82 5.05 -17.43 -9.63
N GLN A 83 5.06 -18.34 -10.61
CA GLN A 83 6.20 -19.22 -10.87
C GLN A 83 7.49 -18.44 -11.19
N ASN A 84 8.64 -19.02 -10.81
CA ASN A 84 9.98 -18.43 -10.95
C ASN A 84 10.18 -17.06 -10.23
N SER A 85 9.29 -16.70 -9.30
CA SER A 85 9.29 -15.40 -8.63
C SER A 85 9.24 -15.54 -7.09
N PRO A 86 9.48 -14.45 -6.33
CA PRO A 86 9.30 -14.43 -4.88
C PRO A 86 7.85 -14.11 -4.45
N TYR A 87 6.92 -13.92 -5.40
CA TYR A 87 5.57 -13.42 -5.12
C TYR A 87 4.60 -14.55 -4.80
N LYS A 88 4.06 -14.53 -3.59
CA LYS A 88 3.01 -15.46 -3.16
C LYS A 88 2.02 -14.88 -2.17
N ALA A 89 0.84 -15.49 -2.13
CA ALA A 89 -0.27 -15.24 -1.22
C ALA A 89 -0.84 -16.56 -0.67
N LEU A 90 -1.75 -16.47 0.29
CA LEU A 90 -2.60 -17.58 0.75
C LEU A 90 -4.07 -17.23 0.45
N THR A 91 -4.91 -18.23 0.19
CA THR A 91 -6.37 -18.01 0.11
C THR A 91 -6.97 -17.77 1.51
N GLY A 92 -7.90 -16.82 1.61
CA GLY A 92 -8.64 -16.53 2.85
C GLY A 92 -9.82 -17.48 3.08
N ASP A 93 -10.51 -17.32 4.21
CA ASP A 93 -11.67 -18.13 4.66
C ASP A 93 -12.82 -18.25 3.64
N ASP A 94 -12.92 -17.29 2.71
CA ASP A 94 -13.93 -17.28 1.64
C ASP A 94 -13.38 -17.74 0.27
N GLY A 95 -12.17 -18.30 0.26
CA GLY A 95 -11.44 -18.77 -0.92
C GLY A 95 -10.84 -17.66 -1.78
N SER A 96 -11.01 -16.37 -1.44
CA SER A 96 -10.40 -15.28 -2.20
C SER A 96 -8.88 -15.21 -2.04
N TYR A 97 -8.20 -14.75 -3.07
CA TYR A 97 -6.78 -14.38 -3.02
C TYR A 97 -6.50 -13.10 -3.79
N GLU A 98 -5.45 -12.39 -3.38
CA GLU A 98 -4.85 -11.27 -4.11
C GLU A 98 -3.34 -11.49 -4.19
N LEU A 99 -2.84 -11.70 -5.41
CA LEU A 99 -1.44 -11.94 -5.69
C LEU A 99 -0.81 -10.73 -6.40
N PRO A 100 -0.01 -9.89 -5.72
CA PRO A 100 0.88 -8.95 -6.40
C PRO A 100 1.96 -9.72 -7.15
N GLY A 101 2.45 -9.19 -8.27
CA GLY A 101 3.54 -9.81 -9.04
C GLY A 101 4.30 -8.83 -9.93
N GLN A 102 5.24 -9.35 -10.72
CA GLN A 102 5.90 -8.58 -11.78
C GLN A 102 6.17 -9.46 -13.01
N LEU A 103 6.12 -8.85 -14.20
CA LEU A 103 6.63 -9.46 -15.43
C LEU A 103 7.73 -8.57 -16.01
N PHE A 104 8.71 -9.17 -16.68
CA PHE A 104 9.73 -8.42 -17.43
C PHE A 104 9.20 -8.09 -18.82
N SER A 105 9.68 -7.01 -19.45
CA SER A 105 9.04 -6.43 -20.66
C SER A 105 9.12 -7.25 -21.96
N ILE A 106 9.38 -8.55 -21.88
CA ILE A 106 9.22 -9.54 -22.97
C ILE A 106 8.10 -10.56 -22.67
N GLU A 107 7.47 -10.49 -21.49
CA GLU A 107 6.46 -11.41 -20.99
C GLU A 107 5.10 -10.68 -20.90
N THR A 108 4.04 -11.33 -21.38
CA THR A 108 2.64 -10.86 -21.24
C THR A 108 1.78 -11.82 -20.42
N THR A 109 2.36 -12.94 -19.97
CA THR A 109 1.64 -14.01 -19.27
C THR A 109 2.39 -14.35 -17.99
N ALA A 110 1.66 -14.51 -16.89
CA ALA A 110 2.19 -15.01 -15.62
C ALA A 110 1.63 -16.40 -15.33
N ASP A 111 2.48 -17.41 -15.18
CA ASP A 111 2.07 -18.72 -14.71
C ASP A 111 1.87 -18.69 -13.20
N ILE A 112 0.64 -18.94 -12.75
CA ILE A 112 0.25 -18.90 -11.33
C ILE A 112 0.01 -20.32 -10.85
N LEU A 113 0.86 -20.79 -9.93
CA LEU A 113 0.78 -22.11 -9.31
C LEU A 113 -0.03 -22.03 -8.00
N PHE A 114 -1.02 -22.90 -7.90
CA PHE A 114 -1.83 -23.15 -6.71
C PHE A 114 -1.35 -24.45 -6.08
N THR A 115 -0.98 -24.41 -4.81
CA THR A 115 -0.40 -25.54 -4.08
C THR A 115 -1.07 -25.67 -2.71
N ASP A 116 -1.61 -26.84 -2.39
CA ASP A 116 -1.91 -27.20 -1.02
C ASP A 116 -0.60 -27.33 -0.21
N THR A 117 -0.56 -26.74 0.98
CA THR A 117 0.59 -26.81 1.89
C THR A 117 0.21 -27.21 3.32
N ASP A 118 -1.07 -27.48 3.60
CA ASP A 118 -1.58 -27.89 4.91
C ASP A 118 -2.37 -29.22 4.90
N GLY A 119 -2.52 -29.83 3.72
CA GLY A 119 -2.94 -31.21 3.50
C GLY A 119 -4.41 -31.42 3.84
N PRO A 120 -4.78 -32.50 4.57
CA PRO A 120 -6.17 -32.73 5.00
C PRO A 120 -6.78 -31.68 5.96
N SER A 121 -6.14 -30.53 6.15
CA SER A 121 -6.70 -29.36 6.82
C SER A 121 -7.59 -28.59 5.83
N ASN A 122 -8.26 -27.52 6.30
CA ASN A 122 -8.93 -26.48 5.50
C ASN A 122 -10.00 -26.86 4.44
N GLY A 123 -10.19 -28.13 4.09
CA GLY A 123 -11.20 -28.64 3.16
C GLY A 123 -10.93 -30.07 2.69
N GLY A 124 -9.66 -30.47 2.62
CA GLY A 124 -9.21 -31.72 2.03
C GLY A 124 -7.81 -31.57 1.46
N GLU A 125 -7.18 -32.66 1.01
CA GLU A 125 -5.87 -32.63 0.37
C GLU A 125 -6.06 -32.40 -1.14
N PHE A 126 -5.42 -31.37 -1.72
CA PHE A 126 -5.69 -30.93 -3.10
C PHE A 126 -4.46 -31.00 -4.02
N ALA A 127 -4.67 -31.48 -5.25
CA ALA A 127 -3.64 -31.56 -6.28
C ALA A 127 -3.19 -30.17 -6.76
N ALA A 128 -1.88 -29.96 -6.86
CA ALA A 128 -1.31 -28.68 -7.29
C ALA A 128 -1.57 -28.40 -8.79
N GLN A 129 -1.95 -27.16 -9.10
CA GLN A 129 -2.40 -26.74 -10.44
C GLN A 129 -1.73 -25.43 -10.86
N SER A 130 -1.18 -25.35 -12.08
CA SER A 130 -0.69 -24.09 -12.66
C SER A 130 -1.66 -23.54 -13.70
N VAL A 131 -1.89 -22.23 -13.66
CA VAL A 131 -2.82 -21.50 -14.53
C VAL A 131 -2.08 -20.34 -15.21
N PRO A 132 -1.98 -20.30 -16.55
CA PRO A 132 -1.39 -19.18 -17.27
C PRO A 132 -2.35 -17.98 -17.31
N VAL A 133 -1.93 -16.83 -16.79
CA VAL A 133 -2.72 -15.59 -16.73
C VAL A 133 -2.14 -14.58 -17.73
N GLU A 134 -2.77 -14.47 -18.90
CA GLU A 134 -2.44 -13.48 -19.93
C GLU A 134 -2.98 -12.09 -19.56
N PHE A 135 -2.13 -11.07 -19.68
CA PHE A 135 -2.46 -9.65 -19.50
C PHE A 135 -2.51 -8.92 -20.84
N THR A 136 -3.51 -8.05 -20.98
CA THR A 136 -3.77 -7.25 -22.18
C THR A 136 -3.87 -5.77 -21.81
N GLU A 137 -3.90 -4.87 -22.81
CA GLU A 137 -4.11 -3.43 -22.59
C GLU A 137 -5.46 -3.12 -21.89
N ALA A 138 -6.43 -4.04 -21.94
CA ALA A 138 -7.69 -3.90 -21.21
C ALA A 138 -7.57 -4.16 -19.69
N ASP A 139 -6.52 -4.86 -19.26
CA ASP A 139 -6.20 -5.13 -17.84
C ASP A 139 -5.37 -3.99 -17.21
N ARG A 140 -5.11 -2.90 -17.93
CA ARG A 140 -4.15 -1.86 -17.53
C ARG A 140 -4.71 -0.88 -16.51
N VAL A 141 -3.95 -0.63 -15.45
CA VAL A 141 -4.33 0.21 -14.29
C VAL A 141 -3.47 1.48 -14.20
N SER A 142 -2.21 1.45 -14.64
CA SER A 142 -1.39 2.65 -14.76
C SER A 142 -0.65 2.74 -16.09
N GLU A 143 -0.43 3.99 -16.52
CA GLU A 143 0.51 4.31 -17.58
C GLU A 143 1.95 3.93 -17.22
N ALA A 144 2.81 3.89 -18.24
CA ALA A 144 4.23 3.63 -18.08
C ALA A 144 4.99 4.86 -17.55
N GLU A 145 5.84 4.68 -16.55
CA GLU A 145 6.66 5.75 -15.97
C GLU A 145 8.15 5.48 -16.22
N GLY A 146 8.73 6.29 -17.12
CA GLY A 146 10.14 6.19 -17.51
C GLY A 146 10.46 4.88 -18.24
N TRP A 147 11.13 3.96 -17.56
CA TRP A 147 11.62 2.67 -18.08
C TRP A 147 10.78 1.48 -17.56
N CYS A 148 9.80 1.71 -16.67
CA CYS A 148 8.88 0.69 -16.18
C CYS A 148 7.54 0.79 -16.93
N GLY A 149 6.98 -0.34 -17.39
CA GLY A 149 5.84 -0.36 -18.31
C GLY A 149 4.47 -0.02 -17.72
N GLY A 150 4.42 0.34 -16.44
CA GLY A 150 3.19 0.65 -15.70
C GLY A 150 2.69 -0.53 -14.85
N SER A 151 1.38 -0.59 -14.64
CA SER A 151 0.73 -1.69 -13.90
C SER A 151 -0.53 -2.20 -14.56
N PHE A 152 -0.80 -3.49 -14.34
CA PHE A 152 -1.97 -4.23 -14.83
C PHE A 152 -2.60 -4.99 -13.66
N ALA A 153 -3.92 -5.18 -13.67
CA ALA A 153 -4.65 -5.97 -12.70
C ALA A 153 -5.74 -6.79 -13.39
N ARG A 154 -5.80 -8.09 -13.07
CA ARG A 154 -6.76 -9.03 -13.64
C ARG A 154 -7.52 -9.75 -12.54
N THR A 155 -8.83 -9.56 -12.51
CA THR A 155 -9.74 -10.06 -11.47
C THR A 155 -10.72 -11.08 -12.04
N GLY A 156 -11.19 -12.02 -11.22
CA GLY A 156 -12.03 -13.14 -11.66
C GLY A 156 -11.22 -14.26 -12.31
N VAL A 157 -9.95 -14.42 -11.89
CA VAL A 157 -9.15 -15.61 -12.21
C VAL A 157 -9.54 -16.70 -11.22
N ASP A 158 -10.77 -17.20 -11.36
CA ASP A 158 -11.33 -18.20 -10.46
C ASP A 158 -10.86 -19.60 -10.86
N VAL A 159 -10.48 -20.41 -9.87
CA VAL A 159 -9.84 -21.72 -10.04
C VAL A 159 -10.57 -22.77 -9.23
N THR A 160 -10.95 -23.86 -9.87
CA THR A 160 -11.43 -25.06 -9.20
C THR A 160 -10.29 -26.06 -9.09
N LEU A 161 -9.99 -26.54 -7.88
CA LEU A 161 -8.98 -27.56 -7.62
C LEU A 161 -9.61 -28.96 -7.55
N GLU A 162 -8.79 -29.95 -7.91
CA GLU A 162 -9.10 -31.37 -7.78
C GLU A 162 -8.55 -31.89 -6.43
N GLU A 163 -9.31 -32.72 -5.72
CA GLU A 163 -8.79 -33.53 -4.60
C GLU A 163 -7.60 -34.40 -5.08
N ASP A 164 -6.55 -34.54 -4.27
CA ASP A 164 -5.42 -35.39 -4.66
C ASP A 164 -5.78 -36.88 -4.59
N ALA A 165 -5.41 -37.60 -5.65
CA ALA A 165 -5.79 -38.99 -5.86
C ALA A 165 -4.72 -39.92 -5.27
N GLN A 166 -4.83 -40.23 -3.98
CA GLN A 166 -3.99 -41.23 -3.32
C GLN A 166 -4.18 -42.62 -3.97
N GLU A 167 -3.19 -43.07 -4.76
CA GLU A 167 -3.12 -44.38 -5.46
C GLU A 167 -2.47 -45.49 -4.59
#